data_AF-A0A9D4K519-F1
#
_entry.id   AF-A0A9D4K519-F1
#
_cell.length_a   1.000
_cell.length_b   1.000
_cell.length_c   1.000
_cell.angle_alpha   90.00
_cell.angle_beta   90.00
_cell.angle_gamma   90.00
#
_symmetry.space_group_name_H-M   'P 1'
#
loop_
_entity.id
_entity.type
_entity.pdbx_description
1 polymer ?
#
loop_
_entity_poly.entity_id
_entity_poly.type
_entity_poly.pdbx_seq_one_letter_code
_entity_poly.pdbx_strand_id
1 'polypeptide(L)' 'MINKTGVVELSGYVTNGEWMLTRNRIVRNEVVYPISPAVYPDVTGAEAFIMRSICF' A
#
# COMPACT_ATOMS: atom_id res chain seq x y z
N MET A 1 -16.86 -16.71 -4.26
CA MET A 1 -16.50 -15.27 -4.36
C MET A 1 -15.44 -15.00 -3.29
N ILE A 2 -14.20 -14.70 -3.68
CA ILE A 2 -13.15 -14.41 -2.71
C ILE A 2 -13.35 -12.96 -2.25
N ASN A 3 -13.61 -12.79 -0.95
CA ASN A 3 -13.80 -11.48 -0.32
C ASN A 3 -12.48 -10.69 -0.38
N LYS A 4 -12.31 -9.82 -1.40
CA LYS A 4 -11.08 -9.08 -1.70
C LYS A 4 -10.95 -7.76 -0.90
N THR A 5 -11.30 -7.77 0.39
CA THR A 5 -11.21 -6.56 1.21
C THR A 5 -9.95 -6.60 2.07
N GLY A 6 -8.87 -5.94 1.61
CA GLY A 6 -7.70 -5.62 2.43
C GLY A 6 -6.33 -6.07 1.93
N VAL A 7 -6.24 -6.72 0.77
CA VAL A 7 -4.96 -7.24 0.23
C VAL A 7 -4.66 -6.60 -1.13
N VAL A 8 -3.43 -6.09 -1.29
CA VAL A 8 -2.93 -5.64 -2.60
C VAL A 8 -2.68 -6.87 -3.46
N GLU A 9 -3.26 -6.90 -4.65
CA GLU A 9 -3.04 -7.96 -5.64
C GLU A 9 -1.65 -7.75 -6.27
N LEU A 10 -0.78 -8.77 -6.20
CA LEU A 10 0.62 -8.66 -6.62
C LEU A 10 1.00 -9.63 -7.76
N SER A 11 0.06 -10.33 -8.40
CA SER A 11 0.40 -11.31 -9.46
C SER A 11 1.11 -10.68 -10.66
N GLY A 12 0.92 -9.38 -10.89
CA GLY A 12 1.62 -8.60 -11.91
C GLY A 12 2.84 -7.80 -11.42
N TYR A 13 3.27 -7.96 -10.16
CA TYR A 13 4.39 -7.18 -9.64
C TYR A 13 5.72 -7.64 -10.21
N VAL A 14 6.43 -6.73 -10.90
CA VAL A 14 7.78 -6.95 -11.46
C VAL A 14 8.81 -6.34 -10.52
N THR A 15 9.76 -7.16 -10.06
CA THR A 15 10.85 -6.71 -9.19
C THR A 15 11.94 -6.00 -10.00
N ASN A 16 12.48 -4.89 -9.47
CA ASN A 16 13.60 -4.16 -10.09
C ASN A 16 14.99 -4.67 -9.67
N GLY A 17 15.07 -5.73 -8.86
CA GLY A 17 16.34 -6.34 -8.42
C GLY A 17 17.02 -5.64 -7.24
N GLU A 18 16.78 -4.35 -7.03
CA GLU A 18 17.35 -3.57 -5.94
C GLU A 18 16.49 -3.58 -4.67
N TRP A 19 15.16 -3.56 -4.82
CA TRP A 19 14.24 -3.49 -3.71
C TRP A 19 13.39 -4.75 -3.63
N MET A 20 13.26 -5.28 -2.41
CA MET A 20 12.35 -6.38 -2.12
C MET A 20 11.13 -5.85 -1.39
N LEU A 21 9.95 -5.99 -1.99
CA LEU A 21 8.68 -5.75 -1.32
C LEU A 21 8.49 -6.81 -0.22
N THR A 22 8.38 -6.36 1.04
CA THR A 22 8.26 -7.24 2.21
C THR A 22 6.86 -7.25 2.79
N ARG A 23 6.16 -6.10 2.72
CA ARG A 23 4.82 -5.95 3.25
C ARG A 23 4.06 -4.94 2.41
N ASN A 24 2.76 -5.18 2.27
CA ASN A 24 1.82 -4.18 1.79
C ASN A 24 0.64 -4.10 2.76
N ARG A 25 0.01 -2.93 2.83
CA ARG A 25 -1.20 -2.70 3.61
C ARG A 25 -2.05 -1.66 2.93
N ILE A 26 -3.36 -1.88 2.91
CA ILE A 26 -4.36 -0.90 2.47
C ILE A 26 -5.13 -0.45 3.70
N VAL A 27 -5.30 0.86 3.87
CA VAL A 27 -6.12 1.44 4.93
C VAL A 27 -7.10 2.43 4.29
N ARG A 28 -8.39 2.31 4.65
CA ARG A 28 -9.40 3.29 4.29
C ARG A 28 -9.49 4.32 5.41
N ASN A 29 -9.32 5.58 5.06
CA ASN A 29 -9.37 6.69 5.98
C ASN A 29 -10.63 7.52 5.71
N GLU A 30 -11.21 8.08 6.77
CA GLU A 30 -12.31 9.03 6.69
C GLU A 30 -11.83 10.29 7.40
N VAL A 31 -11.45 11.30 6.61
CA VAL A 31 -10.81 12.52 7.11
C VAL A 31 -11.82 13.66 7.07
N VAL A 32 -11.92 14.40 8.17
CA VAL A 32 -12.67 15.67 8.22
C VAL A 32 -11.66 16.80 8.30
N TYR A 33 -11.65 17.65 7.28
CA TYR A 33 -10.73 18.78 7.22
C TYR A 33 -11.34 20.02 7.91
N PRO A 34 -10.54 20.93 8.49
CA PRO A 34 -11.04 22.11 9.20
C PRO A 34 -11.92 23.06 8.37
N ILE A 35 -11.91 22.93 7.04
CA ILE A 35 -12.68 23.75 6.11
C ILE A 35 -14.19 23.45 6.13
N SER A 36 -14.61 22.26 6.57
CA SER A 36 -16.01 21.82 6.50
C SER A 36 -16.24 20.58 7.36
N PRO A 37 -17.44 20.39 7.96
CA PRO A 37 -17.79 19.17 8.67
C PRO A 37 -18.00 17.94 7.76
N ALA A 38 -17.86 18.09 6.44
CA ALA A 38 -17.95 16.97 5.50
C ALA A 38 -16.82 15.95 5.69
N VAL A 39 -17.14 14.67 5.51
CA VAL A 39 -16.17 13.56 5.51
C VAL A 39 -15.62 13.37 4.11
N TYR A 40 -14.30 13.31 4.00
CA TYR A 40 -13.56 13.04 2.77
C TYR A 40 -12.90 11.67 2.90
N PRO A 41 -13.46 10.62 2.28
CA PRO A 41 -12.88 9.28 2.34
C PRO A 41 -11.69 9.17 1.37
N ASP A 42 -10.60 8.58 1.84
CA ASP A 42 -9.44 8.23 1.04
C ASP A 42 -8.99 6.79 1.30
N VAL A 43 -8.15 6.26 0.40
CA VAL A 43 -7.53 4.95 0.55
C VAL A 43 -6.04 5.13 0.44
N THR A 44 -5.34 4.84 1.53
CA THR A 44 -3.89 4.91 1.60
C THR A 44 -3.29 3.50 1.48
N GLY A 45 -2.45 3.31 0.45
CA GLY A 45 -1.57 2.15 0.32
C GLY A 45 -0.25 2.40 1.02
N ALA A 46 0.24 1.42 1.78
CA ALA A 46 1.54 1.47 2.44
C ALA A 46 2.35 0.22 2.08
N GLU A 47 3.43 0.42 1.36
CA GLU A 47 4.37 -0.61 0.94
C GLU A 47 5.70 -0.48 1.69
N ALA A 48 6.18 -1.59 2.26
CA ALA A 48 7.47 -1.67 2.91
C ALA A 48 8.46 -2.40 2.02
N PHE A 49 9.57 -1.72 1.69
CA PHE A 49 10.64 -2.26 0.89
C PHE A 49 11.92 -2.35 1.71
N ILE A 50 12.70 -3.41 1.48
CA ILE A 50 14.07 -3.49 1.96
C ILE A 50 15.03 -3.53 0.77
N MET A 51 16.18 -2.87 0.93
CA MET A 51 17.21 -2.86 -0.09
C MET A 51 17.93 -4.20 -0.11
N ARG A 52 18.08 -4.80 -1.28
CA ARG A 52 18.87 -6.01 -1.47
C ARG A 52 20.33 -5.58 -1.53
N SER A 53 21.12 -5.94 -0.50
CA SER A 53 22.58 -5.83 -0.60
C SER A 53 23.05 -6.72 -1.73
N ILE A 54 23.59 -6.10 -2.79
CA ILE A 54 24.36 -6.79 -3.81
C ILE A 54 25.77 -6.93 -3.23
N CYS A 55 26.14 -8.14 -2.78
CA CYS A 55 27.54 -8.44 -2.55
C CYS A 55 28.23 -8.47 -3.92
N PHE A 56 29.19 -7.56 -4.11
CA PHE A 56 30.14 -7.57 -5.22
C PHE A 56 31.31 -8.51 -4.91
#